data_AF-A0A382KHL3-F1
#
_entry.id   AF-A0A382KHL3-F1
#
_cell.length_a   1.000
_cell.length_b   1.000
_cell.length_c   1.000
_cell.angle_alpha   90.00
_cell.angle_beta   90.00
_cell.angle_gamma   90.00
#
_symmetry.space_group_name_H-M   'P 1'
#
loop_
_entity.id
_entity.type
_entity.pdbx_description
1 polymer ?
#
loop_
_entity_poly.entity_id
_entity_poly.type
_entity_poly.pdbx_seq_one_letter_code
_entity_poly.pdbx_strand_id
1 'polypeptide(L)'
;MKKIVAFGSGNALAAICGVINSNSQSDMSVHRVAEVKDKPISLEDLYWIKNADAYLVDGTWGSTNPARQWKPDKIYAEDSKLAHGRPSTGVRSARMEFINVFVQELAKMYNKKVIVTESATLSRIKCNYIDSWYKNTGPRYYRMGLGHWTYGRTKWCKVDNSNPSRLHTMIEKTEKKNKIKLQNIEPHQWKNNKDGAVLIIPGLEYDPTSSVSVPEFIKTSVERVRLATNRKIIVKPHPLSKIVVKDLVKDVEVLPRETKLRTIVDRVYCGVLGESTSIFELINLGIPCITSKWNFGIELNNTSIDRIEKIYYATPLEVLNWYKMVSHTEFGMSEFNSHLIIPYIKELLQR
;
A
#
# COMPACT_ATOMS: atom_id res chain seq x y z
N MET A 1 -19.93 -10.29 22.63
CA MET A 1 -18.68 -10.84 22.07
C MET A 1 -18.67 -10.57 20.57
N LYS A 2 -17.64 -9.90 20.05
CA LYS A 2 -17.45 -9.63 18.62
C LYS A 2 -17.01 -10.91 17.89
N LYS A 3 -17.68 -11.24 16.80
CA LYS A 3 -17.39 -12.41 15.96
C LYS A 3 -16.63 -11.97 14.72
N ILE A 4 -15.40 -12.44 14.56
CA ILE A 4 -14.56 -12.16 13.40
C ILE A 4 -14.45 -13.43 12.56
N VAL A 5 -14.63 -13.31 11.25
CA VAL A 5 -14.32 -14.41 10.32
C VAL A 5 -13.06 -14.07 9.55
N ALA A 6 -12.05 -14.93 9.65
CA ALA A 6 -10.77 -14.71 9.01
C ALA A 6 -10.64 -15.57 7.74
N PHE A 7 -10.36 -14.94 6.60
CA PHE A 7 -10.18 -15.59 5.31
C PHE A 7 -8.71 -15.52 4.85
N GLY A 8 -8.18 -16.67 4.43
CA GLY A 8 -6.82 -16.77 3.88
C GLY A 8 -5.76 -17.26 4.87
N SER A 9 -4.51 -17.16 4.45
CA SER A 9 -3.38 -17.89 5.05
C SER A 9 -2.17 -17.02 5.37
N GLY A 10 -2.38 -15.71 5.48
CA GLY A 10 -1.33 -14.75 5.79
C GLY A 10 -0.71 -14.95 7.17
N ASN A 11 0.59 -14.65 7.30
CA ASN A 11 1.27 -14.68 8.60
C ASN A 11 0.66 -13.65 9.58
N ALA A 12 0.35 -12.44 9.10
CA ALA A 12 -0.30 -11.41 9.92
C ALA A 12 -1.69 -11.86 10.38
N LEU A 13 -2.48 -12.46 9.49
CA LEU A 13 -3.79 -13.02 9.80
C LEU A 13 -3.69 -14.16 10.84
N ALA A 14 -2.76 -15.09 10.65
CA ALA A 14 -2.54 -16.18 11.60
C ALA A 14 -2.12 -15.66 12.99
N ALA A 15 -1.25 -14.66 13.03
CA ALA A 15 -0.82 -14.00 14.27
C ALA A 15 -2.01 -13.35 15.00
N ILE A 16 -2.82 -12.55 14.31
CA ILE A 16 -4.02 -11.92 14.88
C ILE A 16 -5.00 -12.99 15.39
N CYS A 17 -5.25 -14.04 14.61
CA CYS A 17 -6.15 -15.11 15.01
C CYS A 17 -5.65 -15.82 16.29
N GLY A 18 -4.33 -16.08 16.36
CA GLY A 18 -3.70 -16.67 17.54
C GLY A 18 -3.89 -15.82 18.79
N VAL A 19 -3.68 -14.50 18.68
CA VAL A 19 -3.85 -13.56 19.80
C VAL A 19 -5.31 -13.47 20.26
N ILE A 20 -6.27 -13.48 19.34
CA ILE A 20 -7.70 -13.49 19.70
C ILE A 20 -8.05 -14.77 20.46
N ASN A 21 -7.63 -15.93 19.93
CA ASN A 21 -7.93 -17.23 20.53
C ASN A 21 -7.24 -17.43 21.89
N SER A 22 -6.04 -16.90 22.09
CA SER A 22 -5.30 -17.05 23.34
C SER A 22 -5.71 -16.05 24.42
N ASN A 23 -6.49 -15.01 24.08
CA ASN A 23 -6.92 -13.99 25.03
C ASN A 23 -8.34 -14.29 25.54
N SER A 24 -8.43 -15.09 26.60
CA SER A 24 -9.70 -15.45 27.26
C SER A 24 -10.46 -14.24 27.84
N GLN A 25 -9.78 -13.12 28.07
CA GLN A 25 -10.38 -11.87 28.53
C GLN A 25 -10.82 -10.96 27.37
N SER A 26 -10.51 -11.32 26.13
CA SER A 26 -11.02 -10.56 24.98
C SER A 26 -12.51 -10.82 24.79
N ASP A 27 -13.27 -9.76 24.53
CA ASP A 27 -14.66 -9.84 24.10
C ASP A 27 -14.77 -10.21 22.61
N MET A 28 -13.79 -10.92 22.05
CA MET A 28 -13.69 -11.29 20.64
C MET A 28 -13.60 -12.80 20.47
N SER A 29 -14.10 -13.29 19.34
CA SER A 29 -13.94 -14.65 18.86
C SER A 29 -13.56 -14.61 17.40
N VAL A 30 -12.77 -15.58 16.95
CA VAL A 30 -12.37 -15.67 15.55
C VAL A 30 -12.64 -17.07 15.01
N HIS A 31 -13.34 -17.14 13.88
CA HIS A 31 -13.52 -18.35 13.09
C HIS A 31 -12.65 -18.27 11.85
N ARG A 32 -11.74 -19.23 11.67
CA ARG A 32 -10.90 -19.29 10.47
C ARG A 32 -11.60 -20.13 9.42
N VAL A 33 -12.00 -19.48 8.33
CA VAL A 33 -12.40 -20.20 7.11
C VAL A 33 -11.09 -20.61 6.44
N ALA A 34 -10.71 -21.87 6.66
CA ALA A 34 -9.38 -22.39 6.39
C ALA A 34 -8.99 -22.26 4.90
N GLU A 35 -7.68 -22.12 4.71
CA GLU A 35 -6.91 -22.24 3.47
C GLU A 35 -7.65 -22.95 2.32
N VAL A 36 -7.68 -22.31 1.15
CA VAL A 36 -8.07 -22.87 -0.15
C VAL A 36 -7.09 -23.97 -0.58
N LYS A 37 -7.06 -25.04 0.20
CA LYS A 37 -6.48 -26.35 -0.10
C LYS A 37 -7.58 -27.36 0.21
N ASP A 38 -8.44 -27.53 -0.79
CA ASP A 38 -9.14 -28.78 -1.05
C ASP A 38 -10.34 -29.11 -0.15
N LYS A 39 -10.88 -28.16 0.60
CA LYS A 39 -12.16 -28.32 1.32
C LYS A 39 -13.21 -27.28 0.90
N PRO A 40 -14.44 -27.70 0.56
CA PRO A 40 -15.56 -26.79 0.39
C PRO A 40 -15.86 -26.02 1.69
N ILE A 41 -16.46 -24.83 1.55
CA ILE A 41 -17.02 -24.07 2.67
C ILE A 41 -18.08 -24.94 3.37
N SER A 42 -17.91 -25.19 4.66
CA SER A 42 -18.83 -26.01 5.47
C SER A 42 -20.09 -25.25 5.89
N LEU A 43 -21.11 -25.96 6.39
CA LEU A 43 -22.30 -25.33 6.98
C LEU A 43 -21.94 -24.46 8.19
N GLU A 44 -20.96 -24.88 8.98
CA GLU A 44 -20.45 -24.08 10.10
C GLU A 44 -19.79 -22.79 9.58
N ASP A 45 -18.97 -22.86 8.54
CA ASP A 45 -18.39 -21.67 7.92
C ASP A 45 -19.47 -20.71 7.44
N LEU A 46 -20.51 -21.20 6.76
CA LEU A 46 -21.64 -20.38 6.30
C LEU A 46 -22.37 -19.71 7.47
N TYR A 47 -22.58 -20.44 8.57
CA TYR A 47 -23.15 -19.89 9.78
C TYR A 47 -22.29 -18.74 10.34
N TRP A 48 -20.99 -18.94 10.44
CA TRP A 48 -20.07 -17.90 10.92
C TRP A 48 -20.00 -16.70 9.97
N ILE A 49 -19.90 -16.93 8.66
CA ILE A 49 -19.86 -15.88 7.61
C ILE A 49 -21.08 -14.95 7.72
N LYS A 50 -22.28 -15.52 7.89
CA LYS A 50 -23.52 -14.75 8.03
C LYS A 50 -23.58 -13.97 9.36
N ASN A 51 -23.14 -14.60 10.45
CA ASN A 51 -23.31 -14.08 11.82
C ASN A 51 -22.11 -13.28 12.36
N ALA A 52 -21.05 -13.09 11.57
CA ALA A 52 -19.90 -12.29 11.95
C ALA A 52 -20.24 -10.80 12.13
N ASP A 53 -19.49 -10.10 12.97
CA ASP A 53 -19.45 -8.63 13.01
C ASP A 53 -18.54 -8.06 11.91
N ALA A 54 -17.46 -8.79 11.59
CA ALA A 54 -16.47 -8.35 10.61
C ALA A 54 -15.70 -9.51 10.00
N TYR A 55 -15.11 -9.23 8.83
CA TYR A 55 -14.18 -10.11 8.15
C TYR A 55 -12.75 -9.62 8.32
N LEU A 56 -11.82 -10.54 8.52
CA LEU A 56 -10.38 -10.28 8.54
C LEU A 56 -9.75 -10.95 7.32
N VAL A 57 -9.02 -10.20 6.52
CA VAL A 57 -8.35 -10.71 5.32
C VAL A 57 -6.90 -10.30 5.29
N ASP A 58 -6.05 -11.18 4.76
CA ASP A 58 -4.72 -10.79 4.33
C ASP A 58 -4.82 -10.13 2.95
N GLY A 59 -4.84 -8.79 2.92
CA GLY A 59 -4.83 -7.99 1.71
C GLY A 59 -3.45 -7.89 1.06
N THR A 60 -2.47 -8.71 1.44
CA THR A 60 -1.27 -8.79 0.61
C THR A 60 -1.62 -9.35 -0.77
N TRP A 61 -0.88 -8.91 -1.78
CA TRP A 61 -0.90 -9.36 -3.18
C TRP A 61 -1.71 -8.55 -4.20
N GLY A 62 -1.76 -7.23 -4.05
CA GLY A 62 -1.42 -6.35 -5.17
C GLY A 62 0.08 -6.44 -5.50
N SER A 63 0.62 -7.65 -5.74
CA SER A 63 1.99 -7.71 -6.26
C SER A 63 1.92 -7.16 -7.66
N THR A 64 2.42 -5.96 -7.82
CA THR A 64 2.55 -5.34 -9.13
C THR A 64 3.27 -6.33 -10.07
N ASN A 65 4.33 -7.03 -9.66
CA ASN A 65 5.04 -7.96 -10.54
C ASN A 65 4.14 -8.85 -11.45
N PRO A 66 4.21 -8.71 -12.79
CA PRO A 66 3.38 -9.48 -13.74
C PRO A 66 3.53 -11.00 -13.64
N ALA A 67 4.62 -11.49 -13.04
CA ALA A 67 4.81 -12.90 -12.72
C ALA A 67 3.83 -13.42 -11.66
N ARG A 68 3.33 -12.52 -10.80
CA ARG A 68 2.50 -12.77 -9.62
C ARG A 68 1.05 -12.28 -9.78
N GLN A 69 0.65 -11.82 -10.96
CA GLN A 69 -0.74 -11.48 -11.25
C GLN A 69 -1.52 -12.73 -11.66
N TRP A 70 -2.82 -12.79 -11.35
CA TRP A 70 -3.71 -13.85 -11.82
C TRP A 70 -3.79 -13.78 -13.36
N LYS A 71 -3.54 -14.92 -14.01
CA LYS A 71 -3.80 -15.08 -15.44
C LYS A 71 -4.43 -16.45 -15.70
N PRO A 72 -5.53 -16.53 -16.46
CA PRO A 72 -6.24 -17.80 -16.70
C PRO A 72 -5.34 -18.90 -17.32
N ASP A 73 -4.37 -18.50 -18.13
CA ASP A 73 -3.41 -19.38 -18.83
C ASP A 73 -2.31 -19.96 -17.92
N LYS A 74 -1.99 -19.31 -16.79
CA LYS A 74 -0.94 -19.75 -15.86
C LYS A 74 -1.37 -20.85 -14.88
N ILE A 75 -2.67 -21.15 -14.81
CA ILE A 75 -3.23 -22.16 -13.89
C ILE A 75 -2.89 -23.59 -14.34
N TYR A 76 -2.58 -23.79 -15.63
CA TYR A 76 -2.36 -25.11 -16.24
C TYR A 76 -0.89 -25.53 -16.36
N ALA A 77 0.07 -24.75 -15.87
CA ALA A 77 1.45 -25.20 -15.79
C ALA A 77 1.62 -26.12 -14.57
N GLU A 78 1.42 -27.43 -14.80
CA GLU A 78 1.68 -28.52 -13.84
C GLU A 78 3.11 -28.50 -13.26
N ASP A 79 4.03 -27.75 -13.87
CA ASP A 79 5.45 -27.61 -13.46
C ASP A 79 5.70 -26.66 -12.28
N SER A 80 4.67 -26.10 -11.64
CA SER A 80 4.87 -25.00 -10.68
C SER A 80 4.97 -25.43 -9.20
N LYS A 81 5.48 -26.64 -8.92
CA LYS A 81 5.97 -26.98 -7.57
C LYS A 81 7.41 -26.50 -7.45
N LEU A 82 7.72 -25.67 -6.46
CA LEU A 82 9.10 -25.57 -5.97
C LEU A 82 9.55 -26.97 -5.51
N ALA A 83 10.86 -27.25 -5.48
CA ALA A 83 11.48 -28.54 -5.09
C ALA A 83 11.03 -29.13 -3.72
N HIS A 84 10.17 -28.43 -2.98
CA HIS A 84 9.60 -28.82 -1.69
C HIS A 84 8.06 -28.84 -1.67
N GLY A 85 7.41 -29.04 -2.82
CA GLY A 85 5.94 -29.20 -2.90
C GLY A 85 5.13 -27.93 -2.61
N ARG A 86 5.77 -26.76 -2.59
CA ARG A 86 5.09 -25.47 -2.40
C ARG A 86 4.62 -24.92 -3.76
N PRO A 87 3.39 -24.38 -3.85
CA PRO A 87 2.94 -23.70 -5.06
C PRO A 87 3.91 -22.59 -5.42
N SER A 88 4.16 -22.41 -6.72
CA SER A 88 4.91 -21.27 -7.23
C SER A 88 4.32 -19.95 -6.71
N THR A 89 5.19 -18.96 -6.53
CA THR A 89 4.78 -17.65 -5.99
C THR A 89 3.67 -16.97 -6.82
N GLY A 90 3.52 -17.33 -8.10
CA GLY A 90 2.44 -16.84 -8.97
C GLY A 90 1.06 -17.39 -8.64
N VAL A 91 0.94 -18.70 -8.41
CA VAL A 91 -0.35 -19.35 -8.06
C VAL A 91 -0.89 -18.85 -6.72
N ARG A 92 0.00 -18.59 -5.75
CA ARG A 92 -0.40 -18.04 -4.44
C ARG A 92 -1.07 -16.67 -4.58
N SER A 93 -0.48 -15.75 -5.32
CA SER A 93 -1.00 -14.39 -5.48
C SER A 93 -2.35 -14.39 -6.21
N ALA A 94 -2.46 -15.23 -7.23
CA ALA A 94 -3.67 -15.42 -8.02
C ALA A 94 -4.86 -15.91 -7.16
N ARG A 95 -4.60 -16.83 -6.23
CA ARG A 95 -5.59 -17.30 -5.24
C ARG A 95 -5.98 -16.22 -4.23
N MET A 96 -5.01 -15.41 -3.78
CA MET A 96 -5.28 -14.33 -2.84
C MET A 96 -6.19 -13.25 -3.43
N GLU A 97 -6.00 -12.89 -4.70
CA GLU A 97 -6.90 -11.95 -5.39
C GLU A 97 -8.34 -12.47 -5.43
N PHE A 98 -8.52 -13.74 -5.80
CA PHE A 98 -9.85 -14.38 -5.80
C PHE A 98 -10.51 -14.36 -4.42
N ILE A 99 -9.76 -14.72 -3.36
CA ILE A 99 -10.25 -14.66 -1.98
C ILE A 99 -10.66 -13.23 -1.62
N ASN A 100 -9.82 -12.24 -1.94
CA ASN A 100 -10.09 -10.85 -1.59
C ASN A 100 -11.36 -10.33 -2.30
N VAL A 101 -11.51 -10.58 -3.60
CA VAL A 101 -12.72 -10.22 -4.36
C VAL A 101 -13.96 -10.90 -3.78
N PHE A 102 -13.88 -12.22 -3.54
CA PHE A 102 -14.99 -12.98 -2.95
C PHE A 102 -15.40 -12.42 -1.58
N VAL A 103 -14.45 -12.14 -0.70
CA VAL A 103 -14.74 -11.58 0.63
C VAL A 103 -15.32 -10.17 0.53
N GLN A 104 -14.88 -9.35 -0.42
CA GLN A 104 -15.48 -8.03 -0.64
C GLN A 104 -16.96 -8.14 -1.06
N GLU A 105 -17.29 -9.06 -1.97
CA GLU A 105 -18.68 -9.28 -2.38
C GLU A 105 -19.54 -9.84 -1.24
N LEU A 106 -19.01 -10.78 -0.45
CA LEU A 106 -19.68 -11.24 0.78
C LEU A 106 -19.91 -10.11 1.78
N ALA A 107 -18.90 -9.25 1.96
CA ALA A 107 -18.98 -8.14 2.90
C ALA A 107 -20.07 -7.15 2.48
N LYS A 108 -20.20 -6.87 1.18
CA LYS A 108 -21.31 -6.07 0.64
C LYS A 108 -22.66 -6.77 0.87
N MET A 109 -22.76 -8.04 0.50
CA MET A 109 -24.00 -8.84 0.60
C MET A 109 -24.54 -8.89 2.03
N TYR A 110 -23.66 -9.10 3.01
CA TYR A 110 -24.03 -9.23 4.42
C TYR A 110 -23.81 -7.97 5.25
N ASN A 111 -23.49 -6.84 4.61
CA ASN A 111 -23.18 -5.55 5.23
C ASN A 111 -22.15 -5.67 6.38
N LYS A 112 -21.00 -6.27 6.09
CA LYS A 112 -19.93 -6.53 7.06
C LYS A 112 -18.77 -5.57 6.86
N LYS A 113 -18.12 -5.24 7.98
CA LYS A 113 -16.84 -4.54 7.99
C LYS A 113 -15.72 -5.48 7.55
N VAL A 114 -14.72 -4.97 6.82
CA VAL A 114 -13.55 -5.75 6.39
C VAL A 114 -12.28 -5.14 6.99
N ILE A 115 -11.61 -5.88 7.86
CA ILE A 115 -10.28 -5.55 8.36
C ILE A 115 -9.27 -6.17 7.40
N VAL A 116 -8.36 -5.35 6.89
CA VAL A 116 -7.38 -5.77 5.90
C VAL A 116 -5.98 -5.61 6.47
N THR A 117 -5.15 -6.64 6.35
CA THR A 117 -3.70 -6.53 6.59
C THR A 117 -2.91 -6.49 5.28
N GLU A 118 -2.03 -5.50 5.07
CA GLU A 118 -1.34 -5.32 3.77
C GLU A 118 0.16 -5.07 3.90
N SER A 119 0.91 -5.08 2.79
CA SER A 119 2.34 -4.76 2.80
C SER A 119 2.60 -3.30 3.23
N ALA A 120 3.66 -3.07 4.01
CA ALA A 120 4.05 -1.74 4.48
C ALA A 120 4.39 -0.74 3.37
N THR A 121 4.12 0.54 3.64
CA THR A 121 4.24 1.68 2.74
C THR A 121 5.33 2.66 3.15
N LEU A 122 5.41 3.05 4.42
CA LEU A 122 6.41 4.01 4.89
C LEU A 122 7.83 3.45 4.80
N SER A 123 7.99 2.12 4.85
CA SER A 123 9.26 1.46 4.58
C SER A 123 9.88 1.77 3.20
N ARG A 124 9.10 2.29 2.25
CA ARG A 124 9.55 2.68 0.90
C ARG A 124 10.57 3.82 0.90
N ILE A 125 10.58 4.69 1.92
CA ILE A 125 11.56 5.78 2.02
C ILE A 125 13.01 5.27 1.98
N LYS A 126 13.24 4.01 2.38
CA LYS A 126 14.57 3.37 2.36
C LYS A 126 15.14 3.26 0.95
N CYS A 127 14.29 3.24 -0.08
CA CYS A 127 14.71 3.24 -1.48
C CYS A 127 15.52 4.49 -1.86
N ASN A 128 15.40 5.58 -1.09
CA ASN A 128 16.23 6.76 -1.26
C ASN A 128 17.66 6.58 -0.70
N TYR A 129 17.90 5.60 0.17
CA TYR A 129 19.17 5.45 0.90
C TYR A 129 19.90 4.14 0.61
N ILE A 130 19.18 3.07 0.26
CA ILE A 130 19.74 1.73 0.10
C ILE A 130 19.88 1.40 -1.39
N ASP A 131 21.06 0.94 -1.79
CA ASP A 131 21.36 0.56 -3.18
C ASP A 131 20.96 -0.87 -3.56
N SER A 132 20.59 -1.70 -2.58
CA SER A 132 20.04 -3.03 -2.80
C SER A 132 18.53 -3.03 -2.94
N TRP A 133 18.00 -3.93 -3.77
CA TRP A 133 16.57 -4.07 -3.95
C TRP A 133 15.91 -4.50 -2.64
N TYR A 134 14.90 -3.73 -2.19
CA TYR A 134 14.24 -3.87 -0.87
C TYR A 134 13.68 -5.27 -0.56
N LYS A 135 13.58 -6.17 -1.56
CA LYS A 135 13.18 -7.58 -1.36
C LYS A 135 14.17 -8.37 -0.50
N ASN A 136 15.43 -7.95 -0.38
CA ASN A 136 16.41 -8.62 0.49
C ASN A 136 16.16 -8.35 1.98
N THR A 137 15.32 -7.36 2.30
CA THR A 137 14.80 -7.12 3.63
C THR A 137 13.30 -7.37 3.60
N GLY A 138 12.85 -8.53 4.10
CA GLY A 138 11.41 -8.83 4.16
C GLY A 138 10.61 -7.68 4.80
N PRO A 139 9.33 -7.49 4.41
CA PRO A 139 8.50 -6.43 4.96
C PRO A 139 8.50 -6.55 6.48
N ARG A 140 9.10 -5.56 7.15
CA ARG A 140 9.20 -5.56 8.61
C ARG A 140 7.89 -5.21 9.28
N TYR A 141 7.03 -4.52 8.54
CA TYR A 141 5.74 -4.06 8.97
C TYR A 141 4.68 -4.52 7.97
N TYR A 142 3.48 -4.76 8.46
CA TYR A 142 2.26 -4.86 7.67
C TYR A 142 1.32 -3.75 8.14
N ARG A 143 0.47 -3.30 7.25
CA ARG A 143 -0.54 -2.31 7.58
C ARG A 143 -1.81 -2.99 8.06
N MET A 144 -2.60 -2.30 8.87
CA MET A 144 -3.95 -2.72 9.20
C MET A 144 -4.92 -1.56 9.05
N GLY A 145 -6.06 -1.79 8.42
CA GLY A 145 -7.11 -0.79 8.24
C GLY A 145 -8.49 -1.40 8.06
N LEU A 146 -9.52 -0.55 8.06
CA LEU A 146 -10.90 -0.91 7.82
C LEU A 146 -11.32 -0.52 6.40
N GLY A 147 -11.91 -1.48 5.68
CA GLY A 147 -12.28 -1.37 4.28
C GLY A 147 -11.14 -1.77 3.35
N HIS A 148 -11.47 -1.91 2.06
CA HIS A 148 -10.49 -2.24 1.03
C HIS A 148 -9.72 -1.00 0.59
N TRP A 149 -8.38 -1.03 0.61
CA TRP A 149 -7.56 0.04 0.03
C TRP A 149 -7.67 0.07 -1.49
N THR A 150 -7.82 -1.10 -2.12
CA THR A 150 -7.78 -1.18 -3.57
C THR A 150 -9.14 -0.96 -4.25
N TYR A 151 -10.25 -1.02 -3.49
CA TYR A 151 -11.62 -0.89 -4.02
C TYR A 151 -12.46 0.11 -3.19
N GLY A 152 -11.83 0.97 -2.40
CA GLY A 152 -12.52 1.93 -1.54
C GLY A 152 -11.61 2.81 -0.67
N ARG A 153 -12.21 3.64 0.20
CA ARG A 153 -11.48 4.46 1.18
C ARG A 153 -11.17 3.62 2.41
N THR A 154 -9.91 3.33 2.67
CA THR A 154 -9.51 2.72 3.95
C THR A 154 -9.61 3.74 5.08
N LYS A 155 -10.20 3.32 6.21
CA LYS A 155 -10.09 4.03 7.49
C LYS A 155 -8.96 3.41 8.30
N TRP A 156 -8.04 4.26 8.77
CA TRP A 156 -6.87 3.86 9.54
C TRP A 156 -7.07 4.02 11.05
N CYS A 157 -6.23 3.37 11.84
CA CYS A 157 -6.17 3.55 13.29
C CYS A 157 -5.87 5.01 13.67
N LYS A 158 -6.30 5.45 14.87
CA LYS A 158 -6.01 6.80 15.38
C LYS A 158 -4.52 6.91 15.71
N VAL A 159 -3.99 8.12 15.49
CA VAL A 159 -2.63 8.44 15.93
C VAL A 159 -2.60 8.50 17.45
N ASP A 160 -1.61 7.83 18.02
CA ASP A 160 -1.25 7.99 19.43
C ASP A 160 0.03 8.86 19.49
N ASN A 161 -0.08 10.01 20.15
CA ASN A 161 1.02 10.97 20.27
C ASN A 161 1.90 10.73 21.53
N SER A 162 1.90 9.50 22.06
CA SER A 162 2.78 9.09 23.15
C SER A 162 4.28 9.28 22.81
N ASN A 163 5.11 9.33 23.85
CA ASN A 163 6.56 9.49 23.75
C ASN A 163 7.28 8.27 24.35
N PRO A 164 8.12 7.53 23.60
CA PRO A 164 8.49 7.74 22.20
C PRO A 164 7.36 7.40 21.22
N SER A 165 7.18 8.24 20.20
CA SER A 165 6.17 8.00 19.17
C SER A 165 6.50 6.75 18.35
N ARG A 166 5.47 6.17 17.72
CA ARG A 166 5.63 5.02 16.83
C ARG A 166 6.54 5.34 15.63
N LEU A 167 6.42 6.56 15.09
CA LEU A 167 7.29 7.07 14.02
C LEU A 167 8.75 7.02 14.45
N HIS A 168 9.08 7.52 15.63
CA HIS A 168 10.44 7.52 16.18
C HIS A 168 10.99 6.09 16.30
N THR A 169 10.21 5.18 16.91
CA THR A 169 10.58 3.76 17.04
C THR A 169 10.84 3.10 15.67
N MET A 170 10.04 3.44 14.66
CA MET A 170 10.20 2.91 13.30
C MET A 170 11.46 3.45 12.59
N ILE A 171 11.75 4.75 12.77
CA ILE A 171 12.97 5.39 12.25
C ILE A 171 14.20 4.73 12.87
N GLU A 172 14.31 4.70 14.21
CA GLU A 172 15.47 4.13 14.91
C GLU A 172 15.73 2.67 14.51
N LYS A 173 14.69 1.83 14.51
CA LYS A 173 14.81 0.41 14.09
C LYS A 173 15.21 0.28 12.62
N THR A 174 14.79 1.22 11.77
CA THR A 174 15.17 1.24 10.36
C THR A 174 16.63 1.64 10.18
N GLU A 175 17.06 2.73 10.80
CA GLU A 175 18.42 3.25 10.72
C GLU A 175 19.43 2.24 11.28
N LYS A 176 19.20 1.76 12.51
CA LYS A 176 20.09 0.80 13.20
C LYS A 176 20.34 -0.45 12.37
N LYS A 177 19.28 -1.07 11.83
CA LYS A 177 19.42 -2.34 11.11
C LYS A 177 20.00 -2.19 9.71
N ASN A 178 19.75 -1.06 9.03
CA ASN A 178 20.26 -0.86 7.68
C ASN A 178 21.56 -0.04 7.63
N LYS A 179 22.03 0.48 8.77
CA LYS A 179 23.19 1.37 8.86
C LYS A 179 23.05 2.58 7.93
N ILE A 180 21.86 3.19 7.92
CA ILE A 180 21.53 4.41 7.18
C ILE A 180 21.06 5.48 8.14
N LYS A 181 21.08 6.74 7.70
CA LYS A 181 20.39 7.85 8.37
C LYS A 181 19.26 8.33 7.46
N LEU A 182 18.03 8.22 7.94
CA LEU A 182 16.87 8.81 7.28
C LEU A 182 16.93 10.33 7.50
N GLN A 183 16.75 11.07 6.43
CA GLN A 183 16.80 12.53 6.45
C GLN A 183 15.44 13.08 6.05
N ASN A 184 15.21 14.38 6.31
CA ASN A 184 14.06 15.13 5.79
C ASN A 184 12.67 14.63 6.24
N ILE A 185 12.60 13.98 7.42
CA ILE A 185 11.34 13.65 8.10
C ILE A 185 11.01 14.73 9.14
N GLU A 186 11.98 15.06 10.00
CA GLU A 186 11.85 16.07 11.05
C GLU A 186 13.21 16.79 11.26
N PRO A 187 13.35 18.08 10.92
CA PRO A 187 12.39 18.92 10.20
C PRO A 187 12.34 18.58 8.69
N HIS A 188 11.15 18.66 8.11
CA HIS A 188 10.96 18.51 6.66
C HIS A 188 11.28 19.80 5.90
N GLN A 189 11.89 19.66 4.72
CA GLN A 189 12.24 20.72 3.79
C GLN A 189 11.84 20.33 2.36
N TRP A 190 11.13 21.24 1.71
CA TRP A 190 10.80 21.15 0.29
C TRP A 190 11.93 21.70 -0.56
N LYS A 191 12.24 21.04 -1.68
CA LYS A 191 13.22 21.55 -2.64
C LYS A 191 12.74 22.78 -3.41
N ASN A 192 11.44 22.81 -3.74
CA ASN A 192 10.80 23.92 -4.49
C ASN A 192 11.58 24.33 -5.76
N ASN A 193 11.91 23.34 -6.61
CA ASN A 193 12.63 23.59 -7.86
C ASN A 193 11.70 24.22 -8.91
N LYS A 194 11.54 25.55 -8.87
CA LYS A 194 10.59 26.30 -9.70
C LYS A 194 10.82 26.19 -11.20
N ASP A 195 12.00 25.77 -11.66
CA ASP A 195 12.31 25.56 -13.08
C ASP A 195 12.29 24.08 -13.48
N GLY A 196 11.99 23.20 -12.52
CA GLY A 196 11.96 21.76 -12.71
C GLY A 196 10.80 21.29 -13.59
N ALA A 197 10.94 20.04 -14.04
CA ALA A 197 9.95 19.32 -14.81
C ALA A 197 8.83 18.75 -13.92
N VAL A 198 7.67 18.51 -14.52
CA VAL A 198 6.59 17.75 -13.89
C VAL A 198 6.87 16.26 -14.06
N LEU A 199 7.00 15.53 -12.95
CA LEU A 199 7.25 14.10 -12.94
C LEU A 199 5.94 13.31 -12.82
N ILE A 200 5.54 12.59 -13.86
CA ILE A 200 4.41 11.67 -13.84
C ILE A 200 4.91 10.27 -13.45
N ILE A 201 4.36 9.72 -12.36
CA ILE A 201 4.68 8.37 -11.88
C ILE A 201 3.43 7.49 -12.02
N PRO A 202 3.26 6.77 -13.14
CA PRO A 202 2.23 5.76 -13.25
C PRO A 202 2.44 4.61 -12.25
N GLY A 203 1.32 3.99 -11.84
CA GLY A 203 1.32 2.69 -11.18
C GLY A 203 1.75 1.57 -12.13
N LEU A 204 1.55 0.32 -11.71
CA LEU A 204 1.72 -0.81 -12.61
C LEU A 204 0.38 -1.25 -13.21
N GLU A 205 0.42 -1.76 -14.44
CA GLU A 205 -0.73 -2.39 -15.07
C GLU A 205 -1.31 -3.47 -14.15
N TYR A 206 -2.64 -3.47 -14.01
CA TYR A 206 -3.39 -4.38 -13.12
C TYR A 206 -3.00 -4.29 -11.65
N ASP A 207 -2.39 -3.18 -11.21
CA ASP A 207 -2.32 -2.89 -9.78
C ASP A 207 -3.75 -2.65 -9.28
N PRO A 208 -4.28 -3.52 -8.40
CA PRO A 208 -5.66 -3.43 -7.96
C PRO A 208 -5.93 -2.12 -7.21
N THR A 209 -4.89 -1.39 -6.76
CA THR A 209 -5.06 -0.09 -6.09
C THR A 209 -5.38 1.06 -7.03
N SER A 210 -5.25 0.84 -8.34
CA SER A 210 -5.41 1.91 -9.32
C SER A 210 -6.90 2.17 -9.57
N SER A 211 -7.33 3.42 -9.38
CA SER A 211 -8.71 3.83 -9.67
C SER A 211 -9.00 4.03 -11.17
N VAL A 212 -7.94 4.10 -11.97
CA VAL A 212 -7.95 4.25 -13.42
C VAL A 212 -6.90 3.33 -14.04
N SER A 213 -7.09 2.93 -15.30
CA SER A 213 -6.07 2.14 -16.00
C SER A 213 -4.78 2.95 -16.15
N VAL A 214 -3.61 2.29 -16.13
CA VAL A 214 -2.33 2.98 -16.27
C VAL A 214 -2.19 3.76 -17.59
N PRO A 215 -2.62 3.24 -18.76
CA PRO A 215 -2.61 4.01 -20.00
C PRO A 215 -3.45 5.28 -19.91
N GLU A 216 -4.64 5.17 -19.33
CA GLU A 216 -5.54 6.32 -19.15
C GLU A 216 -4.92 7.35 -18.22
N PHE A 217 -4.40 6.92 -17.07
CA PHE A 217 -3.70 7.80 -16.13
C PHE A 217 -2.58 8.61 -16.81
N ILE A 218 -1.76 7.98 -17.64
CA ILE A 218 -0.68 8.64 -18.37
C ILE A 218 -1.25 9.69 -19.33
N LYS A 219 -2.22 9.31 -20.18
CA LYS A 219 -2.81 10.20 -21.18
C LYS A 219 -3.45 11.43 -20.51
N THR A 220 -4.35 11.20 -19.58
CA THR A 220 -5.08 12.27 -18.88
C THR A 220 -4.12 13.17 -18.10
N SER A 221 -3.11 12.61 -17.44
CA SER A 221 -2.13 13.41 -16.69
C SER A 221 -1.31 14.31 -17.62
N VAL A 222 -0.83 13.79 -18.75
CA VAL A 222 -0.06 14.58 -19.72
C VAL A 222 -0.91 15.70 -20.31
N GLU A 223 -2.13 15.39 -20.74
CA GLU A 223 -3.08 16.37 -21.30
C GLU A 223 -3.37 17.48 -20.28
N ARG A 224 -3.75 17.14 -19.06
CA ARG A 224 -4.05 18.10 -17.99
C ARG A 224 -2.84 18.96 -17.63
N VAL A 225 -1.65 18.38 -17.55
CA VAL A 225 -0.42 19.15 -17.29
C VAL A 225 -0.17 20.13 -18.42
N ARG A 226 -0.34 19.72 -19.69
CA ARG A 226 -0.16 20.60 -20.86
C ARG A 226 -1.16 21.75 -20.89
N LEU A 227 -2.41 21.51 -20.46
CA LEU A 227 -3.42 22.57 -20.32
C LEU A 227 -3.07 23.57 -19.21
N ALA A 228 -2.39 23.13 -18.16
CA ALA A 228 -2.09 23.96 -17.00
C ALA A 228 -0.71 24.64 -17.07
N THR A 229 0.24 24.11 -17.84
CA THR A 229 1.63 24.59 -17.88
C THR A 229 2.43 24.15 -19.10
N ASN A 230 3.44 24.95 -19.45
CA ASN A 230 4.43 24.67 -20.51
C ASN A 230 5.69 23.94 -19.99
N ARG A 231 5.72 23.52 -18.72
CA ARG A 231 6.86 22.80 -18.14
C ARG A 231 7.19 21.53 -18.92
N LYS A 232 8.47 21.13 -18.89
CA LYS A 232 8.89 19.80 -19.35
C LYS A 232 8.14 18.73 -18.55
N ILE A 233 7.74 17.65 -19.23
CA ILE A 233 7.12 16.49 -18.59
C ILE A 233 8.09 15.34 -18.66
N ILE A 234 8.30 14.69 -17.51
CA ILE A 234 9.06 13.46 -17.38
C ILE A 234 8.08 12.36 -16.95
N VAL A 235 8.06 11.24 -17.66
CA VAL A 235 7.32 10.04 -17.25
C VAL A 235 8.31 9.00 -16.76
N LYS A 236 8.12 8.51 -15.54
CA LYS A 236 8.93 7.42 -14.96
C LYS A 236 8.06 6.18 -14.81
N PRO A 237 8.09 5.23 -15.76
CA PRO A 237 7.27 4.03 -15.68
C PRO A 237 7.62 3.17 -14.47
N HIS A 238 6.67 2.36 -14.01
CA HIS A 238 6.96 1.36 -12.98
C HIS A 238 8.07 0.38 -13.49
N PRO A 239 9.02 -0.07 -12.63
CA PRO A 239 10.12 -0.95 -13.04
C PRO A 239 9.69 -2.19 -13.85
N LEU A 240 8.52 -2.73 -13.50
CA LEU A 240 7.93 -3.93 -14.10
C LEU A 240 6.87 -3.65 -15.17
N SER A 241 6.67 -2.38 -15.53
CA SER A 241 5.70 -1.98 -16.54
C SER A 241 6.06 -2.58 -17.89
N LYS A 242 5.06 -2.94 -18.68
CA LYS A 242 5.22 -3.36 -20.07
C LYS A 242 4.80 -2.28 -21.06
N ILE A 243 4.05 -1.28 -20.60
CA ILE A 243 3.64 -0.13 -21.41
C ILE A 243 4.87 0.56 -22.03
N VAL A 244 4.71 0.90 -23.30
CA VAL A 244 5.59 1.79 -24.05
C VAL A 244 4.94 3.17 -24.03
N VAL A 245 5.43 4.06 -23.16
CA VAL A 245 4.80 5.37 -22.92
C VAL A 245 4.74 6.23 -24.18
N LYS A 246 5.75 6.14 -25.05
CA LYS A 246 5.82 6.91 -26.31
C LYS A 246 4.70 6.58 -27.29
N ASP A 247 4.09 5.41 -27.17
CA ASP A 247 2.95 5.00 -28.01
C ASP A 247 1.64 5.66 -27.52
N LEU A 248 1.62 6.16 -26.29
CA LEU A 248 0.42 6.75 -25.67
C LEU A 248 0.40 8.28 -25.78
N VAL A 249 1.57 8.91 -25.68
CA VAL A 249 1.72 10.37 -25.56
C VAL A 249 3.01 10.82 -26.27
N LYS A 250 2.98 12.05 -26.82
CA LYS A 250 4.12 12.71 -27.48
C LYS A 250 4.71 13.81 -26.60
N ASP A 251 5.90 14.29 -26.96
CA ASP A 251 6.56 15.45 -26.35
C ASP A 251 6.77 15.34 -24.83
N VAL A 252 7.13 14.13 -24.39
CA VAL A 252 7.52 13.82 -23.01
C VAL A 252 8.88 13.12 -22.99
N GLU A 253 9.66 13.38 -21.94
CA GLU A 253 10.83 12.56 -21.64
C GLU A 253 10.39 11.28 -20.92
N VAL A 254 10.82 10.12 -21.40
CA VAL A 254 10.54 8.84 -20.74
C VAL A 254 11.83 8.32 -20.12
N LEU A 255 11.85 8.22 -18.79
CA LEU A 255 13.00 7.68 -18.08
C LEU A 255 13.08 6.16 -18.20
N PRO A 256 14.30 5.59 -18.13
CA PRO A 256 14.46 4.15 -17.91
C PRO A 256 13.68 3.67 -16.68
N ARG A 257 13.09 2.48 -16.79
CA ARG A 257 12.27 1.86 -15.74
C ARG A 257 13.00 1.70 -14.41
N GLU A 258 14.31 1.48 -14.45
CA GLU A 258 15.18 1.28 -13.29
C GLU A 258 15.74 2.59 -12.70
N THR A 259 15.39 3.75 -13.25
CA THR A 259 15.85 5.03 -12.72
C THR A 259 15.37 5.23 -11.28
N LYS A 260 16.33 5.43 -10.36
CA LYS A 260 16.06 5.71 -8.94
C LYS A 260 15.60 7.16 -8.78
N LEU A 261 14.51 7.40 -8.05
CA LEU A 261 13.92 8.74 -7.89
C LEU A 261 14.91 9.77 -7.31
N ARG A 262 15.76 9.34 -6.37
CA ARG A 262 16.81 10.18 -5.78
C ARG A 262 17.83 10.73 -6.79
N THR A 263 17.97 10.11 -7.96
CA THR A 263 18.95 10.53 -8.99
C THR A 263 18.42 11.61 -9.93
N ILE A 264 17.11 11.84 -9.93
CA ILE A 264 16.46 12.86 -10.77
C ILE A 264 15.90 14.02 -9.95
N VAL A 265 16.14 14.01 -8.65
CA VAL A 265 15.52 14.90 -7.68
C VAL A 265 15.74 16.39 -8.02
N ASP A 266 16.90 16.76 -8.55
CA ASP A 266 17.23 18.15 -8.89
C ASP A 266 16.64 18.60 -10.23
N ARG A 267 15.95 17.70 -10.95
CA ARG A 267 15.30 17.97 -12.23
C ARG A 267 13.79 18.22 -12.09
N VAL A 268 13.23 17.96 -10.91
CA VAL A 268 11.78 17.81 -10.72
C VAL A 268 11.23 18.97 -9.90
N TYR A 269 10.18 19.60 -10.41
CA TYR A 269 9.39 20.60 -9.71
C TYR A 269 8.38 19.94 -8.76
N CYS A 270 7.55 19.05 -9.30
CA CYS A 270 6.55 18.31 -8.55
C CYS A 270 6.30 16.93 -9.16
N GLY A 271 5.75 16.01 -8.36
CA GLY A 271 5.23 14.72 -8.80
C GLY A 271 3.73 14.76 -9.10
N VAL A 272 3.27 13.97 -10.06
CA VAL A 272 1.86 13.65 -10.31
C VAL A 272 1.70 12.14 -10.19
N LEU A 273 0.86 11.69 -9.25
CA LEU A 273 0.67 10.29 -8.94
C LEU A 273 -0.83 9.95 -8.83
N GLY A 274 -1.21 8.74 -9.23
CA GLY A 274 -2.49 8.13 -8.84
C GLY A 274 -2.42 7.64 -7.41
N GLU A 275 -2.58 6.34 -7.19
CA GLU A 275 -2.52 5.68 -5.87
C GLU A 275 -1.13 5.09 -5.53
N SER A 276 -0.08 5.51 -6.26
CA SER A 276 1.27 4.95 -6.11
C SER A 276 1.88 5.21 -4.73
N THR A 277 2.53 4.18 -4.18
CA THR A 277 3.32 4.28 -2.94
C THR A 277 4.62 5.07 -3.11
N SER A 278 4.99 5.49 -4.33
CA SER A 278 6.15 6.38 -4.52
C SER A 278 5.98 7.75 -3.86
N ILE A 279 4.77 8.10 -3.40
CA ILE A 279 4.52 9.28 -2.57
C ILE A 279 5.49 9.36 -1.39
N PHE A 280 5.75 8.25 -0.68
CA PHE A 280 6.66 8.25 0.47
C PHE A 280 8.10 8.60 0.09
N GLU A 281 8.59 8.07 -1.03
CA GLU A 281 9.93 8.38 -1.54
C GLU A 281 10.03 9.84 -1.96
N LEU A 282 9.04 10.37 -2.67
CA LEU A 282 9.03 11.75 -3.18
C LEU A 282 8.91 12.78 -2.06
N ILE A 283 7.98 12.59 -1.11
CA ILE A 283 7.87 13.48 0.06
C ILE A 283 9.18 13.45 0.84
N ASN A 284 9.79 12.28 1.06
CA ASN A 284 11.09 12.20 1.72
C ASN A 284 12.22 12.94 0.95
N LEU A 285 12.17 12.96 -0.38
CA LEU A 285 13.10 13.73 -1.23
C LEU A 285 12.81 15.24 -1.28
N GLY A 286 11.75 15.72 -0.63
CA GLY A 286 11.33 17.12 -0.67
C GLY A 286 10.65 17.54 -1.97
N ILE A 287 10.05 16.58 -2.69
CA ILE A 287 9.28 16.83 -3.92
C ILE A 287 7.78 16.85 -3.58
N PRO A 288 7.08 17.99 -3.76
CA PRO A 288 5.64 18.05 -3.56
C PRO A 288 4.91 17.21 -4.62
N CYS A 289 3.78 16.63 -4.24
CA CYS A 289 3.08 15.66 -5.08
C CYS A 289 1.60 16.00 -5.21
N ILE A 290 1.12 16.09 -6.45
CA ILE A 290 -0.30 16.12 -6.79
C ILE A 290 -0.78 14.67 -6.88
N THR A 291 -1.84 14.34 -6.13
CA THR A 291 -2.32 12.97 -5.99
C THR A 291 -3.83 12.85 -6.16
N SER A 292 -4.33 11.63 -6.39
CA SER A 292 -5.78 11.39 -6.33
C SER A 292 -6.29 11.50 -4.87
N LYS A 293 -7.61 11.65 -4.71
CA LYS A 293 -8.28 11.58 -3.39
C LYS A 293 -8.20 10.21 -2.70
N TRP A 294 -7.55 9.24 -3.34
CA TRP A 294 -7.37 7.89 -2.81
C TRP A 294 -5.92 7.62 -2.42
N ASN A 295 -4.98 8.52 -2.71
CA ASN A 295 -3.57 8.35 -2.35
C ASN A 295 -3.31 8.63 -0.86
N PHE A 296 -2.25 8.03 -0.31
CA PHE A 296 -1.78 8.30 1.05
C PHE A 296 -1.39 9.77 1.28
N GLY A 297 -0.99 10.48 0.23
CA GLY A 297 -0.62 11.89 0.25
C GLY A 297 -1.79 12.87 0.28
N ILE A 298 -3.06 12.41 0.32
CA ILE A 298 -4.22 13.31 0.28
C ILE A 298 -4.19 14.38 1.37
N GLU A 299 -3.73 14.03 2.58
CA GLU A 299 -3.63 14.95 3.73
C GLU A 299 -2.58 16.07 3.53
N LEU A 300 -1.78 16.00 2.46
CA LEU A 300 -0.84 17.05 2.06
C LEU A 300 -1.46 18.03 1.04
N ASN A 301 -2.78 17.99 0.84
CA ASN A 301 -3.63 19.01 0.21
C ASN A 301 -3.31 19.39 -1.26
N ASN A 302 -2.60 18.53 -2.00
CA ASN A 302 -2.40 18.69 -3.45
C ASN A 302 -3.16 17.60 -4.22
N THR A 303 -4.40 17.90 -4.62
CA THR A 303 -5.32 16.92 -5.25
C THR A 303 -5.79 17.26 -6.65
N SER A 304 -5.35 18.40 -7.21
CA SER A 304 -5.75 18.84 -8.56
C SER A 304 -4.54 19.27 -9.39
N ILE A 305 -4.42 18.69 -10.59
CA ILE A 305 -3.42 19.07 -11.60
C ILE A 305 -3.67 20.49 -12.11
N ASP A 306 -4.90 20.97 -12.10
CA ASP A 306 -5.26 22.31 -12.60
C ASP A 306 -4.62 23.43 -11.75
N ARG A 307 -4.11 23.09 -10.55
CA ARG A 307 -3.40 24.01 -9.65
C ARG A 307 -1.89 23.77 -9.64
N ILE A 308 -1.32 23.13 -10.67
CA ILE A 308 0.09 22.74 -10.68
C ILE A 308 1.07 23.91 -10.54
N GLU A 309 0.73 25.12 -11.01
CA GLU A 309 1.57 26.31 -10.81
C GLU A 309 1.42 26.96 -9.42
N LYS A 310 0.50 26.46 -8.60
CA LYS A 310 0.18 26.94 -7.25
C LYS A 310 0.21 25.78 -6.26
N ILE A 311 1.31 25.03 -6.26
CA ILE A 311 1.54 23.93 -5.31
C ILE A 311 1.42 24.44 -3.88
N TYR A 312 0.66 23.71 -3.07
CA TYR A 312 0.62 23.90 -1.64
C TYR A 312 1.81 23.18 -0.99
N TYR A 313 2.65 23.93 -0.30
CA TYR A 313 3.78 23.38 0.45
C TYR A 313 3.37 23.25 1.92
N ALA A 314 2.97 22.05 2.32
CA ALA A 314 2.63 21.75 3.71
C ALA A 314 3.79 22.13 4.65
N THR A 315 3.49 22.73 5.78
CA THR A 315 4.47 23.11 6.79
C THR A 315 5.23 21.88 7.32
N PRO A 316 6.43 22.05 7.90
CA PRO A 316 7.15 20.94 8.51
C PRO A 316 6.34 20.17 9.55
N LEU A 317 5.47 20.86 10.29
CA LEU A 317 4.57 20.25 11.28
C LEU A 317 3.47 19.40 10.62
N GLU A 318 2.86 19.88 9.53
CA GLU A 318 1.86 19.10 8.78
C GLU A 318 2.47 17.84 8.18
N VAL A 319 3.68 17.93 7.61
CA VAL A 319 4.39 16.76 7.08
C VAL A 319 4.77 15.77 8.19
N LEU A 320 5.22 16.26 9.36
CA LEU A 320 5.48 15.41 10.52
C LEU A 320 4.21 14.69 11.00
N ASN A 321 3.08 15.39 11.07
CA ASN A 321 1.79 14.79 11.45
C ASN A 321 1.33 13.75 10.44
N TRP A 322 1.56 13.98 9.15
CA TRP A 322 1.32 12.97 8.12
C TRP A 322 2.19 11.73 8.32
N TYR A 323 3.49 11.88 8.60
CA TYR A 323 4.36 10.74 8.89
C TYR A 323 3.93 9.96 10.14
N LYS A 324 3.53 10.66 11.21
CA LYS A 324 2.93 10.04 12.40
C LYS A 324 1.70 9.23 12.00
N MET A 325 0.74 9.83 11.31
CA MET A 325 -0.45 9.14 10.80
C MET A 325 -0.10 7.85 10.04
N VAL A 326 0.79 7.92 9.05
CA VAL A 326 1.17 6.75 8.25
C VAL A 326 1.83 5.68 9.13
N SER A 327 2.76 6.05 10.02
CA SER A 327 3.44 5.10 10.91
C SER A 327 2.48 4.34 11.83
N HIS A 328 1.41 5.00 12.31
CA HIS A 328 0.37 4.40 13.16
C HIS A 328 -0.49 3.36 12.45
N THR A 329 -0.36 3.26 11.12
CA THR A 329 -1.00 2.20 10.34
C THR A 329 -0.13 0.96 10.19
N GLU A 330 1.18 1.02 10.50
CA GLU A 330 2.15 -0.04 10.23
C GLU A 330 2.54 -0.81 11.49
N PHE A 331 2.40 -2.13 11.51
CA PHE A 331 2.65 -3.03 12.63
C PHE A 331 3.68 -4.11 12.29
N GLY A 332 4.64 -4.34 13.18
CA GLY A 332 5.57 -5.45 13.07
C GLY A 332 4.91 -6.78 13.41
N MET A 333 5.50 -7.90 12.97
CA MET A 333 4.97 -9.23 13.32
C MET A 333 4.93 -9.50 14.83
N SER A 334 5.88 -8.95 15.60
CA SER A 334 5.85 -9.05 17.06
C SER A 334 4.63 -8.36 17.67
N GLU A 335 4.13 -7.30 17.03
CA GLU A 335 2.96 -6.55 17.49
C GLU A 335 1.66 -7.27 17.09
N PHE A 336 1.60 -7.87 15.89
CA PHE A 336 0.47 -8.74 15.53
C PHE A 336 0.37 -10.00 16.39
N ASN A 337 1.49 -10.48 16.94
CA ASN A 337 1.53 -11.61 17.88
C ASN A 337 1.37 -11.18 19.35
N SER A 338 0.90 -9.96 19.60
CA SER A 338 0.74 -9.40 20.93
C SER A 338 -0.69 -8.94 21.18
N HIS A 339 -1.15 -9.03 22.43
CA HIS A 339 -2.44 -8.48 22.85
C HIS A 339 -2.60 -6.98 22.59
N LEU A 340 -1.49 -6.27 22.31
CA LEU A 340 -1.51 -4.88 21.84
C LEU A 340 -2.36 -4.66 20.58
N ILE A 341 -2.55 -5.67 19.72
CA ILE A 341 -3.34 -5.50 18.50
C ILE A 341 -4.86 -5.43 18.75
N ILE A 342 -5.33 -5.97 19.88
CA ILE A 342 -6.77 -6.08 20.19
C ILE A 342 -7.43 -4.70 20.28
N PRO A 343 -6.89 -3.71 21.02
CA PRO A 343 -7.43 -2.35 21.02
C PRO A 343 -7.54 -1.71 19.62
N TYR A 344 -6.56 -1.92 18.73
CA TYR A 344 -6.62 -1.38 17.36
C TYR A 344 -7.74 -2.00 16.54
N ILE A 345 -7.97 -3.32 16.68
CA ILE A 345 -9.09 -4.00 16.04
C ILE A 345 -10.43 -3.44 16.55
N LYS A 346 -10.56 -3.25 17.88
CA LYS A 346 -11.77 -2.62 18.47
C LYS A 346 -12.01 -1.24 17.91
N GLU A 347 -10.97 -0.42 17.84
CA GLU A 347 -11.05 0.94 17.32
C GLU A 347 -11.57 0.96 15.87
N LEU A 348 -11.02 0.10 15.00
CA LEU A 348 -11.49 -0.03 13.63
C LEU A 348 -12.96 -0.46 13.58
N LEU A 349 -13.38 -1.41 14.40
CA LEU A 349 -14.77 -1.89 14.42
C LEU A 349 -15.78 -0.90 15.01
N GLN A 350 -15.34 0.13 15.73
CA GLN A 350 -16.20 1.19 16.27
C GLN A 350 -16.46 2.34 15.26
N ARG A 351 -15.59 2.49 14.25
CA ARG A 351 -15.71 3.51 13.18
C ARG A 351 -16.63 3.09 12.05
#